data_AF-A0A940NVB5-F1
#
_entry.id   AF-A0A940NVB5-F1
#
_cell.length_a   1.000
_cell.length_b   1.000
_cell.length_c   1.000
_cell.angle_alpha   90.00
_cell.angle_beta   90.00
_cell.angle_gamma   90.00
#
_symmetry.space_group_name_H-M   'P 1'
#
loop_
_entity.id
_entity.type
_entity.pdbx_description
1 polymer ?
#
loop_
_entity_poly.entity_id
_entity_poly.type
_entity_poly.pdbx_seq_one_letter_code
_entity_poly.pdbx_strand_id
1 'polypeptide(L)'
;MALDGAYLSLLAREIREKAGEARIDKISQPSRDTLVIALRWRGGSGKLLHSAGAAGARAHFVTEAPENPKAAPMFCMLMRKHL
;
A
#
# COMPACT_ATOMS: atom_id res chain seq x y z
N MET A 1 -19.20 5.47 1.99
CA MET A 1 -18.76 6.73 2.61
C MET A 1 -17.71 7.34 1.72
N ALA A 2 -17.81 8.63 1.41
CA ALA A 2 -16.76 9.32 0.67
C ALA A 2 -15.50 9.39 1.54
N LEU A 3 -14.34 9.19 0.94
CA LEU A 3 -13.04 9.40 1.60
C LEU A 3 -12.84 10.91 1.75
N ASP A 4 -13.38 11.50 2.83
CA ASP A 4 -13.28 12.93 3.08
C ASP A 4 -11.94 13.34 3.73
N GLY A 5 -11.70 14.65 3.82
CA GLY A 5 -10.45 15.19 4.37
C GLY A 5 -10.24 14.86 5.85
N ALA A 6 -11.31 14.76 6.64
CA ALA A 6 -11.23 14.42 8.05
C ALA A 6 -10.79 12.96 8.23
N TYR A 7 -11.41 12.03 7.49
CA TYR A 7 -11.03 10.63 7.48
C TYR A 7 -9.61 10.42 6.95
N LEU A 8 -9.21 11.13 5.88
CA LEU A 8 -7.84 11.12 5.37
C LEU A 8 -6.81 11.56 6.41
N SER A 9 -7.13 12.55 7.25
CA SER A 9 -6.24 13.02 8.30
C SER A 9 -5.97 11.94 9.37
N LEU A 10 -7.02 11.21 9.75
CA LEU A 10 -6.92 10.10 10.71
C LEU A 10 -6.15 8.92 10.10
N LEU A 11 -6.43 8.61 8.83
CA LEU A 11 -5.76 7.56 8.09
C LEU A 11 -4.26 7.85 7.92
N ALA A 12 -3.92 9.09 7.56
CA ALA A 12 -2.53 9.53 7.44
C ALA A 12 -1.78 9.43 8.77
N ARG A 13 -2.46 9.75 9.89
CA ARG A 13 -1.89 9.56 11.23
C ARG A 13 -1.62 8.09 11.53
N GLU A 14 -2.59 7.20 11.29
CA GLU A 14 -2.41 5.76 11.52
C GLU A 14 -1.27 5.18 10.69
N ILE A 15 -1.20 5.53 9.40
CA ILE A 15 -0.13 5.07 8.51
C ILE A 15 1.22 5.60 9.00
N ARG A 16 1.31 6.87 9.41
CA ARG A 16 2.56 7.44 9.92
C ARG A 16 3.04 6.75 11.19
N GLU A 17 2.14 6.45 12.12
CA GLU A 17 2.46 5.76 13.38
C GLU A 17 3.00 4.34 13.15
N LYS A 18 2.43 3.59 12.19
CA LYS A 18 2.84 2.20 11.91
C LYS A 18 3.99 2.08 10.90
N ALA A 19 3.97 2.90 9.85
CA ALA A 19 4.85 2.77 8.69
C ALA A 19 5.95 3.85 8.60
N GLY A 20 5.94 4.87 9.46
CA GLY A 20 6.85 6.01 9.35
C GLY A 20 8.34 5.65 9.38
N GLU A 21 8.72 4.66 10.18
CA GLU A 21 10.09 4.10 10.24
C GLU A 21 10.18 2.68 9.67
N ALA A 22 9.16 2.24 8.93
CA ALA A 22 9.16 0.91 8.37
C ALA A 22 10.07 0.80 7.14
N ARG A 23 10.71 -0.36 6.99
CA ARG A 23 11.43 -0.75 5.79
C ARG A 23 10.49 -1.43 4.82
N ILE A 24 10.67 -1.17 3.52
CA ILE A 24 9.96 -1.87 2.46
C ILE A 24 10.62 -3.23 2.23
N ASP A 25 9.85 -4.31 2.35
CA ASP A 25 10.28 -5.68 2.08
C ASP A 25 9.96 -6.10 0.65
N LYS A 26 8.75 -5.78 0.17
CA LYS A 26 8.26 -6.20 -1.13
C LYS A 26 7.22 -5.22 -1.66
N ILE A 27 7.34 -4.86 -2.93
CA ILE A 27 6.32 -4.11 -3.66
C ILE A 27 5.69 -5.05 -4.68
N SER A 28 4.36 -5.09 -4.73
CA SER A 28 3.62 -5.84 -5.74
C SER A 28 2.42 -5.05 -6.25
N GLN A 29 1.96 -5.38 -7.46
CA GLN A 29 0.88 -4.66 -8.12
C GLN A 29 -0.15 -5.69 -8.62
N PRO A 30 -1.17 -6.02 -7.81
CA PRO A 30 -2.20 -7.00 -8.18
C PRO A 30 -3.08 -6.57 -9.35
N SER A 31 -3.40 -5.28 -9.44
CA SER A 31 -4.17 -4.69 -10.55
C SER A 31 -3.50 -3.42 -11.06
N ARG A 32 -3.94 -2.92 -12.21
CA ARG A 32 -3.37 -1.71 -12.84
C ARG A 32 -3.35 -0.50 -11.91
N ASP A 33 -4.35 -0.36 -11.06
CA ASP A 33 -4.62 0.76 -10.16
C ASP A 33 -4.38 0.43 -8.68
N THR A 34 -3.88 -0.77 -8.36
CA THR A 34 -3.66 -1.20 -6.97
C THR A 34 -2.22 -1.63 -6.74
N LEU A 35 -1.58 -1.02 -5.75
CA LEU A 35 -0.24 -1.35 -5.28
C LEU A 35 -0.32 -1.89 -3.86
N VAL A 36 0.48 -2.92 -3.55
CA VAL A 36 0.63 -3.46 -2.21
C VAL A 36 2.11 -3.35 -1.81
N ILE A 37 2.37 -2.67 -0.71
CA ILE A 37 3.72 -2.50 -0.14
C ILE A 37 3.77 -3.30 1.16
N ALA A 38 4.55 -4.37 1.15
CA ALA A 38 4.89 -5.09 2.37
C ALA A 38 5.96 -4.31 3.13
N LEU A 39 5.67 -4.03 4.38
CA LEU A 39 6.44 -3.20 5.28
C LEU A 39 6.85 -4.02 6.49
N ARG A 40 8.05 -3.75 7.00
CA ARG A 40 8.59 -4.34 8.23
C ARG A 40 9.10 -3.23 9.12
N TRP A 41 8.72 -3.25 10.38
CA TRP A 41 9.20 -2.32 11.39
C TRP A 41 9.61 -3.06 12.66
N ARG A 42 10.16 -2.34 13.63
CA ARG A 42 10.59 -2.93 14.90
C ARG A 42 9.37 -3.49 15.64
N GLY A 43 9.27 -4.81 15.73
CA GLY A 43 8.17 -5.50 16.42
C GLY A 43 6.99 -5.92 15.53
N GLY A 44 7.08 -5.81 14.20
CA GLY A 44 6.00 -6.28 13.35
C GLY A 44 6.24 -6.15 11.84
N SER A 45 5.26 -6.63 11.09
CA SER A 45 5.17 -6.43 9.65
C SER A 45 3.72 -6.24 9.25
N GLY A 46 3.49 -5.62 8.10
CA GLY A 46 2.16 -5.35 7.59
C GLY A 46 2.20 -5.10 6.08
N LYS A 47 1.04 -5.13 5.45
CA LYS A 47 0.91 -4.85 4.02
C LYS A 47 0.02 -3.63 3.87
N LEU A 48 0.55 -2.57 3.27
CA LEU A 48 -0.19 -1.36 2.97
C LEU A 48 -0.70 -1.44 1.53
N LEU A 49 -2.02 -1.46 1.35
CA LEU A 49 -2.66 -1.46 0.05
C LEU A 49 -3.03 -0.02 -0.32
N HIS A 50 -2.64 0.39 -1.53
CA HIS A 50 -3.06 1.63 -2.16
C HIS A 50 -3.86 1.31 -3.41
N SER A 51 -5.11 1.75 -3.48
CA SER A 51 -5.93 1.72 -4.69
C SER A 51 -6.19 3.14 -5.16
N ALA A 52 -5.95 3.37 -6.44
CA ALA A 52 -6.17 4.64 -7.14
C ALA A 52 -7.30 4.56 -8.17
N GLY A 53 -8.13 3.52 -8.11
CA GLY A 53 -9.28 3.35 -9.00
C GLY A 53 -10.36 4.39 -8.75
N ALA A 54 -10.96 4.92 -9.83
CA ALA A 54 -11.95 6.00 -9.77
C ALA A 54 -13.14 5.70 -8.83
N ALA A 55 -13.58 4.45 -8.77
CA ALA A 55 -14.71 4.02 -7.93
C ALA A 55 -14.29 3.52 -6.53
N GLY A 56 -13.00 3.40 -6.23
CA GLY A 56 -12.52 2.63 -5.09
C GLY A 56 -11.24 3.12 -4.44
N ALA A 57 -10.88 4.39 -4.66
CA ALA A 57 -9.65 4.97 -4.14
C ALA A 57 -9.57 4.85 -2.60
N ARG A 58 -8.53 4.20 -2.11
CA ARG A 58 -8.32 3.94 -0.68
C ARG A 58 -6.88 3.58 -0.37
N ALA A 59 -6.47 3.84 0.87
CA ALA A 59 -5.21 3.37 1.42
C ALA A 59 -5.48 2.75 2.79
N HIS A 60 -5.01 1.54 3.07
CA HIS A 60 -5.22 0.88 4.38
C HIS A 60 -4.33 -0.35 4.50
N PHE A 61 -4.08 -0.78 5.74
CA PHE A 61 -3.41 -2.05 6.00
C PHE A 61 -4.33 -3.23 5.71
N VAL A 62 -3.78 -4.27 5.09
CA VAL A 62 -4.47 -5.51 4.77
C VAL A 62 -3.76 -6.71 5.40
N THR A 63 -4.54 -7.68 5.86
CA THR A 63 -4.02 -8.97 6.34
C THR A 63 -3.69 -9.88 5.15
N GLU A 64 -4.60 -9.93 4.19
CA GLU A 64 -4.49 -10.70 2.96
C GLU A 64 -4.28 -9.77 1.77
N ALA A 65 -3.28 -10.08 0.94
CA ALA A 65 -3.02 -9.35 -0.28
C ALA A 65 -3.67 -10.08 -1.46
N PRO A 66 -4.24 -9.35 -2.43
CA PRO A 66 -4.77 -9.97 -3.64
C PRO A 66 -3.69 -10.70 -4.43
N GLU A 67 -4.10 -11.66 -5.26
CA GLU A 67 -3.18 -12.45 -6.07
C GLU A 67 -2.42 -11.56 -7.05
N ASN A 68 -1.12 -11.80 -7.20
CA ASN A 68 -0.28 -11.02 -8.10
C ASN A 68 -0.28 -11.64 -9.50
N PRO A 69 -0.23 -10.82 -10.56
CA PRO A 69 -0.04 -11.32 -11.91
C PRO A 69 1.29 -12.07 -12.02
N LYS A 70 1.35 -13.06 -12.93
CA LYS A 70 2.56 -13.87 -13.17
C LYS A 70 3.76 -13.01 -13.59
N ALA A 71 3.53 -11.94 -14.34
CA ALA A 71 4.54 -10.97 -14.73
C ALA A 71 4.32 -9.65 -13.97
N ALA A 72 5.39 -9.11 -13.39
CA ALA A 72 5.33 -7.83 -12.69
C ALA A 72 5.16 -6.68 -13.71
N PRO A 73 4.14 -5.79 -13.56
CA PRO A 73 3.99 -4.63 -14.42
C PRO A 73 5.19 -3.67 -14.32
N MET A 74 5.45 -2.90 -15.38
CA MET A 74 6.58 -1.95 -15.44
C MET A 74 6.57 -0.93 -14.29
N PHE A 75 5.39 -0.46 -13.89
CA PHE A 75 5.27 0.46 -12.76
C PHE A 75 5.73 -0.17 -11.45
N CYS A 76 5.30 -1.41 -11.16
CA CYS A 76 5.82 -2.17 -10.01
C CYS A 76 7.34 -2.30 -10.04
N MET A 77 7.94 -2.53 -11.22
CA MET A 77 9.39 -2.64 -11.36
C MET A 77 10.12 -1.31 -11.13
N LEU A 78 9.56 -0.21 -11.62
CA LEU A 78 10.06 1.13 -11.36
C LEU A 78 10.06 1.43 -9.85
N MET A 79 8.94 1.17 -9.17
CA MET A 79 8.82 1.40 -7.72
C MET A 79 9.86 0.60 -6.94
N ARG A 80 10.08 -0.68 -7.27
CA ARG A 80 11.11 -1.53 -6.64
C ARG A 80 12.54 -1.02 -6.81
N LYS A 81 12.81 -0.24 -7.86
CA LYS A 81 14.15 0.31 -8.11
C LYS A 81 14.43 1.56 -7.27
N HIS A 82 13.39 2.30 -6.90
CA HIS A 82 13.52 3.64 -6.32
C HIS A 82 13.07 3.74 -4.86
N LEU A 83 12.39 2.73 -4.33
CA LEU A 83 11.88 2.67 -2.96
C LEU A 83 12.54 1.56 -2.15
#